data_AF-A0A948GJI6-F1
#
_entry.id   AF-A0A948GJI6-F1
#
_cell.length_a   1.000
_cell.length_b   1.000
_cell.length_c   1.000
_cell.angle_alpha   90.00
_cell.angle_beta   90.00
_cell.angle_gamma   90.00
#
_symmetry.space_group_name_H-M   'P 1'
#
loop_
_entity.id
_entity.type
_entity.pdbx_description
1 polymer ?
#
loop_
_entity_poly.entity_id
_entity_poly.type
_entity_poly.pdbx_seq_one_letter_code
_entity_poly.pdbx_strand_id
1 'polypeptide(L)'
;MNMLRRQLLVLALILIGMSACSRNEAPIVSEAIKQEIEEYVSGLACISTRAFPHEETSGSSCYECKKLIEAGLVEKEVISGDEGFSTSSNSIRYYLTDYGESAYVPGTETFGPEGPQFCFGNPRLAKITGTYGPVMLGGEKHFGISILVQLDDPNPYLFDSRANKLGIKLPDPGMVGKPVYYPELNVTAIFNPNNPNDFYLDPSMSIGPIGSLK
;
A
#
# COMPACT_ATOMS: atom_id res chain seq x y z
N MET A 1 -57.32 0.27 43.58
CA MET A 1 -57.09 0.35 42.12
C MET A 1 -56.62 1.76 41.80
N ASN A 2 -55.37 1.96 41.31
CA ASN A 2 -54.87 3.15 40.58
C ASN A 2 -53.36 3.46 40.75
N MET A 3 -52.54 2.58 41.36
CA MET A 3 -51.08 2.81 41.39
C MET A 3 -50.23 1.77 40.63
N LEU A 4 -50.71 0.53 40.42
CA LEU A 4 -49.91 -0.50 39.75
C LEU A 4 -49.85 -0.41 38.21
N ARG A 5 -50.70 0.41 37.57
CA ARG A 5 -50.81 0.46 36.10
C ARG A 5 -49.90 1.47 35.42
N ARG A 6 -49.28 2.40 36.16
CA ARG A 6 -48.41 3.44 35.60
C ARG A 6 -46.93 3.06 35.55
N GLN A 7 -46.47 2.10 36.34
CA GLN A 7 -45.05 1.67 36.31
C GLN A 7 -44.74 0.62 35.25
N LEU A 8 -45.74 -0.10 34.72
CA LEU A 8 -45.54 -1.04 33.61
C LEU A 8 -45.44 -0.39 32.22
N LEU A 9 -45.81 0.89 32.09
CA LEU A 9 -45.70 1.64 30.83
C LEU A 9 -44.34 2.34 30.64
N VAL A 10 -43.54 2.48 31.71
CA VAL A 10 -42.19 3.07 31.61
C VAL A 10 -41.13 2.00 31.29
N LEU A 11 -41.37 0.72 31.62
CA LEU A 11 -40.46 -0.38 31.25
C LEU A 11 -40.68 -0.93 29.82
N ALA A 12 -41.82 -0.66 29.18
CA ALA A 12 -42.08 -1.12 27.81
C ALA A 12 -41.52 -0.20 26.71
N LEU A 13 -41.01 0.98 27.07
CA LEU A 13 -40.41 1.95 26.13
C LEU A 13 -38.87 1.92 26.09
N ILE A 14 -38.22 1.07 26.89
CA ILE A 14 -36.75 0.89 26.86
C ILE A 14 -36.34 -0.31 25.96
N LEU A 15 -37.29 -1.10 25.46
CA LEU A 15 -37.03 -2.28 24.63
C LEU A 15 -37.18 -2.08 23.12
N ILE A 16 -37.39 -0.85 22.64
CA ILE A 16 -37.40 -0.53 21.20
C ILE A 16 -36.07 0.15 20.74
N GLY A 17 -35.10 0.30 21.65
CA GLY A 17 -33.87 1.05 21.41
C GLY A 17 -32.63 0.26 20.98
N MET A 18 -32.70 -1.07 20.76
CA MET A 18 -31.49 -1.88 20.50
C MET A 18 -31.58 -2.81 19.29
N SER A 19 -32.46 -2.52 18.32
CA SER A 19 -32.54 -3.29 17.06
C SER A 19 -32.02 -2.52 15.85
N ALA A 20 -31.49 -1.31 16.02
CA ALA A 20 -30.68 -0.63 15.01
C ALA A 20 -29.22 -1.11 15.10
N CYS A 21 -29.01 -2.43 15.04
CA CYS A 21 -27.69 -2.96 14.72
C CYS A 21 -27.36 -2.50 13.31
N SER A 22 -26.39 -1.59 13.23
CA SER A 22 -25.54 -1.28 12.08
C SER A 22 -26.04 -1.79 10.74
N ARG A 23 -26.80 -0.94 10.03
CA ARG A 23 -26.65 -0.98 8.58
C ARG A 23 -25.17 -0.67 8.35
N ASN A 24 -24.47 -1.60 7.70
CA ASN A 24 -23.08 -1.47 7.24
C ASN A 24 -22.96 -0.38 6.17
N GLU A 25 -23.44 0.83 6.47
CA GLU A 25 -23.19 2.01 5.65
C GLU A 25 -21.69 2.28 5.77
N ALA A 26 -21.03 2.34 4.60
CA ALA A 26 -19.62 2.64 4.55
C ALA A 26 -19.37 3.98 5.26
N PRO A 27 -18.28 4.12 6.01
CA PRO A 27 -17.94 5.39 6.63
C PRO A 27 -17.91 6.50 5.57
N ILE A 28 -18.60 7.61 5.84
CA ILE A 28 -18.61 8.76 4.94
C ILE A 28 -17.32 9.55 5.18
N VAL A 29 -16.42 9.55 4.20
CA VAL A 29 -15.25 10.43 4.13
C VAL A 29 -15.51 11.53 3.09
N SER A 30 -14.81 12.65 3.19
CA SER A 30 -14.87 13.69 2.14
C SER A 30 -14.20 13.21 0.86
N GLU A 31 -14.59 13.77 -0.29
CA GLU A 31 -13.97 13.45 -1.58
C GLU A 31 -12.46 13.76 -1.61
N ALA A 32 -12.02 14.80 -0.92
CA ALA A 32 -10.60 15.12 -0.82
C ALA A 32 -9.82 13.98 -0.13
N ILE A 33 -10.32 13.47 1.00
CA ILE A 33 -9.68 12.33 1.70
C ILE A 33 -9.70 11.09 0.80
N LYS A 34 -10.80 10.86 0.09
CA LYS A 34 -10.92 9.72 -0.82
C LYS A 34 -9.90 9.80 -1.95
N GLN A 35 -9.68 10.97 -2.53
CA GLN A 35 -8.67 11.19 -3.56
C GLN A 35 -7.25 10.88 -3.05
N GLU A 36 -6.90 11.37 -1.86
CA GLU A 36 -5.60 11.04 -1.24
C GLU A 36 -5.46 9.53 -0.96
N ILE A 37 -6.55 8.86 -0.55
CA ILE A 37 -6.54 7.39 -0.36
C ILE A 37 -6.30 6.70 -1.69
N GLU A 38 -6.98 7.11 -2.76
CA GLU A 38 -6.82 6.54 -4.09
C GLU A 38 -5.39 6.74 -4.62
N GLU A 39 -4.80 7.91 -4.39
CA GLU A 39 -3.39 8.19 -4.72
C GLU A 39 -2.43 7.29 -3.93
N TYR A 40 -2.60 7.19 -2.61
CA TYR A 40 -1.82 6.26 -1.78
C TYR A 40 -1.96 4.81 -2.26
N VAL A 41 -3.18 4.38 -2.54
CA VAL A 41 -3.48 3.01 -2.97
C VAL A 41 -2.84 2.69 -4.32
N SER A 42 -2.82 3.63 -5.26
CA SER A 42 -2.26 3.45 -6.60
C SER A 42 -0.80 2.99 -6.60
N GLY A 43 -0.01 3.41 -5.60
CA GLY A 43 1.41 3.06 -5.47
C GLY A 43 1.70 1.71 -4.80
N LEU A 44 0.72 1.05 -4.18
CA LEU A 44 0.97 -0.11 -3.30
C LEU A 44 1.55 -1.35 -3.98
N ALA A 45 1.27 -1.52 -5.27
CA ALA A 45 1.69 -2.69 -6.03
C ALA A 45 2.96 -2.45 -6.87
N CYS A 46 3.62 -1.29 -6.69
CA CYS A 46 4.79 -0.90 -7.46
C CYS A 46 6.02 -0.70 -6.56
N ILE A 47 7.19 -1.07 -7.07
CA ILE A 47 8.48 -0.83 -6.43
C ILE A 47 9.34 -0.01 -7.38
N SER A 48 9.70 1.20 -6.96
CA SER A 48 10.61 2.06 -7.73
C SER A 48 11.97 1.39 -7.90
N THR A 49 12.55 1.56 -9.09
CA THR A 49 13.86 1.02 -9.45
C THR A 49 14.61 2.00 -10.36
N ARG A 50 15.70 1.55 -10.98
CA ARG A 50 16.41 2.26 -12.05
C ARG A 50 16.07 1.67 -13.42
N ALA A 51 16.44 2.40 -14.46
CA ALA A 51 16.26 1.93 -15.83
C ALA A 51 17.04 0.63 -16.07
N PHE A 52 16.41 -0.35 -16.73
CA PHE A 52 17.04 -1.58 -17.19
C PHE A 52 17.08 -1.63 -18.73
N PRO A 53 18.11 -2.25 -19.34
CA PRO A 53 19.29 -2.83 -18.69
C PRO A 53 20.16 -1.75 -18.02
N HIS A 54 20.80 -2.11 -16.91
CA HIS A 54 21.65 -1.20 -16.14
C HIS A 54 23.10 -1.69 -16.21
N GLU A 55 24.06 -0.81 -16.51
CA GLU A 55 25.47 -1.16 -16.48
C GLU A 55 26.18 -0.41 -15.35
N GLU A 56 26.74 -1.17 -14.43
CA GLU A 56 27.58 -0.68 -13.35
C GLU A 56 29.02 -0.60 -13.86
N THR A 57 29.45 0.64 -14.06
CA THR A 57 30.86 1.01 -14.21
C THR A 57 31.36 1.55 -12.87
N SER A 58 32.67 1.54 -12.64
CA SER A 58 33.29 1.91 -11.36
C SER A 58 32.71 3.23 -10.81
N GLY A 59 31.87 3.15 -9.77
CA GLY A 59 31.26 4.29 -9.08
C GLY A 59 29.73 4.38 -9.12
N SER A 60 29.03 3.61 -9.96
CA SER A 60 27.55 3.62 -10.04
C SER A 60 26.93 2.33 -9.49
N SER A 61 26.40 2.35 -8.27
CA SER A 61 25.70 1.18 -7.74
C SER A 61 24.27 1.06 -8.28
N CYS A 62 23.87 -0.17 -8.62
CA CYS A 62 22.49 -0.46 -8.91
C CYS A 62 21.62 -0.33 -7.64
N TYR A 63 20.45 0.30 -7.76
CA TYR A 63 19.48 0.44 -6.68
C TYR A 63 18.77 -0.89 -6.41
N GLU A 64 18.90 -1.43 -5.20
CA GLU A 64 18.22 -2.66 -4.74
C GLU A 64 18.49 -3.91 -5.64
N CYS A 65 19.50 -3.91 -6.53
CA CYS A 65 19.73 -5.03 -7.46
C CYS A 65 19.93 -6.37 -6.77
N LYS A 66 20.57 -6.41 -5.60
CA LYS A 66 20.72 -7.66 -4.83
C LYS A 66 19.34 -8.27 -4.53
N LYS A 67 18.41 -7.45 -4.08
CA LYS A 67 17.04 -7.85 -3.76
C LYS A 67 16.27 -8.26 -5.01
N LEU A 68 16.43 -7.53 -6.11
CA LEU A 68 15.81 -7.85 -7.40
C LEU A 68 16.36 -9.16 -8.01
N ILE A 69 17.64 -9.46 -7.81
CA ILE A 69 18.28 -10.72 -8.18
C ILE A 69 17.80 -11.87 -7.29
N GLU A 70 17.72 -11.69 -5.98
CA GLU A 70 17.18 -12.70 -5.06
C GLU A 70 15.69 -13.00 -5.32
N ALA A 71 14.95 -12.00 -5.79
CA ALA A 71 13.59 -12.14 -6.31
C ALA A 71 13.56 -12.81 -7.70
N GLY A 72 14.67 -12.86 -8.43
CA GLY A 72 14.71 -13.43 -9.78
C GLY A 72 14.02 -12.56 -10.83
N LEU A 73 13.88 -11.25 -10.58
CA LEU A 73 13.41 -10.26 -11.56
C LEU A 73 14.54 -9.72 -12.44
N VAL A 74 15.77 -9.78 -11.93
CA VAL A 74 16.96 -9.26 -12.58
C VAL A 74 18.06 -10.32 -12.52
N GLU A 75 18.83 -10.44 -13.59
CA GLU A 75 20.06 -11.21 -13.65
C GLU A 75 21.25 -10.29 -13.89
N LYS A 76 22.46 -10.80 -13.65
CA LYS A 76 23.70 -10.05 -13.85
C LYS A 76 24.68 -10.82 -14.72
N GLU A 77 25.37 -10.10 -15.58
CA GLU A 77 26.47 -10.57 -16.42
C GLU A 77 27.72 -9.76 -16.08
N VAL A 78 28.86 -10.44 -15.91
CA VAL A 78 30.16 -9.78 -15.71
C VAL A 78 30.83 -9.67 -17.06
N ILE A 79 31.03 -8.44 -17.52
CA ILE A 79 31.70 -8.13 -18.78
C ILE A 79 33.17 -7.86 -18.46
N SER A 80 34.04 -8.78 -18.84
CA SER A 80 35.48 -8.57 -18.73
C SER A 80 35.95 -7.64 -19.85
N GLY A 81 36.59 -6.54 -19.49
CA GLY A 81 37.24 -5.66 -20.46
C GLY A 81 38.44 -6.34 -21.11
N ASP A 82 38.58 -6.24 -22.44
CA ASP A 82 39.71 -6.80 -23.18
C ASP A 82 41.05 -6.27 -22.64
N GLU A 83 42.03 -7.18 -22.51
CA GLU A 83 43.38 -6.88 -22.06
C GLU A 83 44.12 -6.01 -23.10
N GLY A 84 43.89 -4.69 -23.03
CA GLY A 84 44.41 -3.74 -23.99
C GLY A 84 44.74 -2.40 -23.35
N PHE A 85 45.75 -2.40 -22.48
CA PHE A 85 46.42 -1.20 -21.94
C PHE A 85 45.58 -0.38 -20.93
N SER A 86 45.95 -0.51 -19.65
CA SER A 86 45.50 0.30 -18.50
C SER A 86 44.10 -0.04 -17.93
N THR A 87 44.10 -0.69 -16.76
CA THR A 87 42.97 -1.04 -15.86
C THR A 87 41.84 -1.86 -16.50
N SER A 88 41.95 -3.18 -16.38
CA SER A 88 40.84 -4.12 -16.56
C SER A 88 39.73 -3.85 -15.52
N SER A 89 38.87 -2.88 -15.79
CA SER A 89 37.63 -2.70 -15.05
C SER A 89 36.61 -3.69 -15.60
N ASN A 90 36.32 -4.75 -14.84
CA ASN A 90 35.12 -5.55 -15.10
C ASN A 90 33.90 -4.63 -14.93
N SER A 91 33.02 -4.53 -15.94
CA SER A 91 31.70 -3.93 -15.77
C SER A 91 30.67 -5.02 -15.44
N ILE A 92 29.63 -4.66 -14.71
CA ILE A 92 28.52 -5.56 -14.42
C ILE A 92 27.30 -5.04 -15.15
N ARG A 93 26.71 -5.84 -16.02
CA ARG A 93 25.44 -5.52 -16.67
C ARG A 93 24.31 -6.29 -16.01
N TYR A 94 23.23 -5.58 -15.68
CA TYR A 94 22.02 -6.13 -15.12
C TYR A 94 20.92 -6.08 -16.18
N TYR A 95 20.19 -7.19 -16.35
CA TYR A 95 19.10 -7.32 -17.32
C TYR A 95 17.88 -7.96 -16.67
N LEU A 96 16.72 -7.71 -17.28
CA LEU A 96 15.46 -8.27 -16.82
C LEU A 96 15.41 -9.76 -17.17
N THR A 97 14.85 -10.56 -16.26
CA THR A 97 14.39 -11.92 -16.57
C THR A 97 13.00 -11.87 -17.19
N ASP A 98 12.46 -12.99 -17.69
CA ASP A 98 11.08 -13.07 -18.15
C ASP A 98 10.06 -12.56 -17.09
N TYR A 99 10.30 -12.87 -15.81
CA TYR A 99 9.49 -12.35 -14.72
C TYR A 99 9.67 -10.84 -14.54
N GLY A 100 10.91 -10.36 -14.63
CA GLY A 100 11.22 -8.94 -14.61
C GLY A 100 10.50 -8.18 -15.73
N GLU A 101 10.60 -8.65 -16.97
CA GLU A 101 9.97 -8.05 -18.15
C GLU A 101 8.45 -7.99 -18.00
N SER A 102 7.82 -9.04 -17.45
CA SER A 102 6.36 -9.08 -17.26
C SER A 102 5.82 -8.04 -16.28
N ALA A 103 6.66 -7.51 -15.39
CA ALA A 103 6.28 -6.57 -14.33
C ALA A 103 6.92 -5.19 -14.48
N TYR A 104 7.91 -5.04 -15.37
CA TYR A 104 8.67 -3.82 -15.51
C TYR A 104 7.89 -2.76 -16.28
N VAL A 105 7.78 -1.58 -15.69
CA VAL A 105 7.21 -0.38 -16.30
C VAL A 105 8.35 0.61 -16.51
N PRO A 106 8.70 0.95 -17.76
CA PRO A 106 9.69 1.98 -18.02
C PRO A 106 9.16 3.34 -17.56
N GLY A 107 10.02 4.12 -16.91
CA GLY A 107 9.69 5.48 -16.49
C GLY A 107 10.00 6.52 -17.55
N THR A 108 9.31 7.65 -17.48
CA THR A 108 9.63 8.88 -18.23
C THR A 108 10.65 9.74 -17.51
N GLU A 109 10.77 9.58 -16.19
CA GLU A 109 11.72 10.29 -15.33
C GLU A 109 12.78 9.35 -14.74
N THR A 110 13.86 9.89 -14.18
CA THR A 110 14.91 9.06 -13.55
C THR A 110 14.51 8.59 -12.15
N PHE A 111 13.67 9.36 -11.45
CA PHE A 111 13.25 9.12 -10.07
C PHE A 111 11.80 9.57 -9.89
N GLY A 112 11.15 9.08 -8.84
CA GLY A 112 9.77 9.46 -8.50
C GLY A 112 8.73 8.45 -9.01
N PRO A 113 7.43 8.77 -8.86
CA PRO A 113 6.33 7.88 -9.26
C PRO A 113 6.25 7.65 -10.77
N GLU A 114 6.84 8.55 -11.57
CA GLU A 114 6.99 8.42 -13.03
C GLU A 114 8.33 7.78 -13.44
N GLY A 115 9.14 7.36 -12.47
CA GLY A 115 10.39 6.65 -12.69
C GLY A 115 10.21 5.17 -13.04
N PRO A 116 11.26 4.49 -13.50
CA PRO A 116 11.24 3.06 -13.72
C PRO A 116 10.81 2.29 -12.48
N GLN A 117 9.92 1.31 -12.65
CA GLN A 117 9.37 0.56 -11.53
C GLN A 117 8.97 -0.86 -11.94
N PHE A 118 8.87 -1.74 -10.95
CA PHE A 118 8.19 -3.03 -11.12
C PHE A 118 6.79 -2.93 -10.52
N CYS A 119 5.77 -3.06 -11.35
CA CYS A 119 4.37 -3.06 -10.94
C CYS A 119 3.75 -4.45 -11.12
N PHE A 120 3.06 -4.91 -10.09
CA PHE A 120 2.54 -6.28 -10.03
C PHE A 120 1.01 -6.37 -10.14
N GLY A 121 0.36 -5.31 -10.61
CA GLY A 121 -1.07 -5.20 -10.84
C GLY A 121 -1.55 -3.77 -10.60
N ASN A 122 -2.87 -3.59 -10.67
CA ASN A 122 -3.53 -2.28 -10.55
C ASN A 122 -4.31 -2.22 -9.23
N PRO A 123 -3.73 -1.67 -8.15
CA PRO A 123 -4.42 -1.57 -6.87
C PRO A 123 -5.51 -0.49 -6.94
N ARG A 124 -6.67 -0.78 -6.38
CA ARG A 124 -7.78 0.17 -6.24
C ARG A 124 -8.46 0.05 -4.90
N LEU A 125 -8.99 1.18 -4.42
CA LEU A 125 -9.79 1.21 -3.21
C LEU A 125 -11.07 0.39 -3.44
N ALA A 126 -11.20 -0.74 -2.75
CA ALA A 126 -12.40 -1.56 -2.81
C ALA A 126 -13.46 -1.01 -1.87
N LYS A 127 -13.05 -0.70 -0.62
CA LYS A 127 -13.94 -0.22 0.42
C LYS A 127 -13.18 0.47 1.55
N ILE A 128 -13.77 1.51 2.12
CA ILE A 128 -13.42 2.00 3.47
C ILE A 128 -14.20 1.16 4.47
N THR A 129 -13.47 0.43 5.31
CA THR A 129 -14.04 -0.54 6.25
C THR A 129 -14.29 0.07 7.62
N GLY A 130 -13.54 1.11 7.98
CA GLY A 130 -13.69 1.80 9.26
C GLY A 130 -13.03 3.18 9.26
N THR A 131 -13.49 4.02 10.18
CA THR A 131 -12.83 5.28 10.55
C THR A 131 -12.74 5.38 12.06
N TYR A 132 -11.67 5.98 12.56
CA TYR A 132 -11.37 6.11 13.98
C TYR A 132 -10.91 7.54 14.27
N GLY A 133 -11.31 8.08 15.42
CA GLY A 133 -10.83 9.39 15.87
C GLY A 133 -11.93 10.26 16.47
N PRO A 134 -11.69 11.58 16.57
CA PRO A 134 -10.38 12.23 16.39
C PRO A 134 -9.50 12.14 17.64
N VAL A 135 -8.17 12.12 17.44
CA VAL A 135 -7.17 12.30 18.50
C VAL A 135 -6.38 13.56 18.20
N MET A 136 -6.06 14.36 19.22
CA MET A 136 -5.20 15.53 19.09
C MET A 136 -3.77 15.14 19.46
N LEU A 137 -2.83 15.24 18.51
CA LEU A 137 -1.40 14.96 18.73
C LEU A 137 -0.59 16.09 18.09
N GLY A 138 0.34 16.67 18.86
CA GLY A 138 1.20 17.75 18.34
C GLY A 138 0.45 19.03 17.92
N GLY A 139 -0.80 19.21 18.35
CA GLY A 139 -1.65 20.33 17.90
C GLY A 139 -2.38 20.06 16.58
N GLU A 140 -2.19 18.90 15.96
CA GLU A 140 -2.91 18.45 14.77
C GLU A 140 -4.05 17.49 15.15
N LYS A 141 -5.03 17.36 14.25
CA LYS A 141 -6.15 16.45 14.42
C LYS A 141 -5.94 15.23 13.55
N HIS A 142 -5.98 14.06 14.17
CA HIS A 142 -5.65 12.80 13.51
C HIS A 142 -6.87 11.87 13.46
N PHE A 143 -7.07 11.23 12.31
CA PHE A 143 -8.14 10.26 12.08
C PHE A 143 -7.57 8.98 11.45
N GLY A 144 -7.82 7.85 12.07
CA GLY A 144 -7.52 6.55 11.47
C GLY A 144 -8.56 6.18 10.42
N ILE A 145 -8.11 5.53 9.35
CA ILE A 145 -8.97 5.03 8.28
C ILE A 145 -8.51 3.60 7.95
N SER A 146 -9.41 2.64 8.09
CA SER A 146 -9.21 1.28 7.60
C SER A 146 -9.74 1.15 6.19
N ILE A 147 -8.92 0.58 5.31
CA ILE A 147 -9.23 0.39 3.91
C ILE A 147 -8.97 -1.05 3.48
N LEU A 148 -9.84 -1.54 2.61
CA LEU A 148 -9.66 -2.77 1.87
C LEU A 148 -9.30 -2.41 0.42
N VAL A 149 -8.18 -2.94 -0.05
CA VAL A 149 -7.65 -2.69 -1.40
C VAL A 149 -7.81 -3.96 -2.23
N GLN A 150 -8.38 -3.81 -3.42
CA GLN A 150 -8.42 -4.86 -4.43
C GLN A 150 -7.27 -4.65 -5.41
N LEU A 151 -6.60 -5.72 -5.81
CA LEU A 151 -5.62 -5.72 -6.87
C LEU A 151 -6.25 -6.30 -8.14
N ASP A 152 -6.46 -5.45 -9.13
CA ASP A 152 -6.91 -5.88 -10.46
C ASP A 152 -5.70 -6.29 -11.31
N ASP A 153 -5.93 -7.22 -12.25
CA ASP A 153 -4.90 -7.80 -13.13
C ASP A 153 -3.59 -8.18 -12.40
N PRO A 154 -3.66 -9.00 -11.35
CA PRO A 154 -2.49 -9.35 -10.55
C PRO A 154 -1.47 -10.11 -11.41
N ASN A 155 -0.23 -9.64 -11.43
CA ASN A 155 0.87 -10.34 -12.08
C ASN A 155 1.06 -11.70 -11.38
N PRO A 156 1.07 -12.84 -12.12
CA PRO A 156 1.23 -14.17 -11.53
C PRO A 156 2.47 -14.35 -10.63
N TYR A 157 3.51 -13.55 -10.87
CA TYR A 157 4.73 -13.53 -10.07
C TYR A 157 4.47 -13.22 -8.58
N LEU A 158 3.41 -12.49 -8.22
CA LEU A 158 3.05 -12.23 -6.81
C LEU A 158 2.80 -13.50 -5.99
N PHE A 159 2.45 -14.59 -6.65
CA PHE A 159 2.19 -15.88 -6.02
C PHE A 159 3.41 -16.82 -6.04
N ASP A 160 4.52 -16.38 -6.65
CA ASP A 160 5.78 -17.09 -6.61
C ASP A 160 6.46 -16.90 -5.24
N SER A 161 7.05 -17.97 -4.71
CA SER A 161 7.76 -17.92 -3.43
C SER A 161 8.91 -16.91 -3.39
N ARG A 162 9.53 -16.59 -4.54
CA ARG A 162 10.59 -15.59 -4.69
C ARG A 162 10.10 -14.16 -4.46
N ALA A 163 8.82 -13.88 -4.68
CA ALA A 163 8.23 -12.57 -4.43
C ALA A 163 8.40 -12.11 -2.97
N ASN A 164 8.52 -13.05 -2.02
CA ASN A 164 8.79 -12.73 -0.60
C ASN A 164 10.10 -11.95 -0.40
N LYS A 165 11.06 -12.08 -1.33
CA LYS A 165 12.33 -11.34 -1.28
C LYS A 165 12.15 -9.86 -1.57
N LEU A 166 11.04 -9.46 -2.19
CA LEU A 166 10.73 -8.07 -2.47
C LEU A 166 10.35 -7.27 -1.21
N GLY A 167 10.10 -7.91 -0.07
CA GLY A 167 9.76 -7.21 1.17
C GLY A 167 8.50 -6.32 1.07
N ILE A 168 7.67 -6.52 0.04
CA ILE A 168 6.35 -5.91 -0.09
C ILE A 168 5.32 -6.78 0.60
N LYS A 169 4.17 -6.19 0.96
CA LYS A 169 3.03 -6.98 1.41
C LYS A 169 2.52 -7.79 0.21
N LEU A 170 2.50 -9.11 0.35
CA LEU A 170 1.98 -10.00 -0.69
C LEU A 170 0.53 -10.37 -0.39
N PRO A 171 -0.28 -10.62 -1.44
CA PRO A 171 -1.59 -11.22 -1.28
C PRO A 171 -1.50 -12.67 -0.79
N ASP A 172 -2.62 -13.20 -0.31
CA ASP A 172 -2.71 -14.61 0.09
C ASP A 172 -2.56 -15.53 -1.15
N PRO A 173 -1.63 -16.51 -1.14
CA PRO A 173 -1.48 -17.49 -2.22
C PRO A 173 -2.78 -18.25 -2.58
N GLY A 174 -3.74 -18.37 -1.66
CA GLY A 174 -5.05 -18.97 -1.91
C GLY A 174 -5.98 -18.15 -2.84
N MET A 175 -5.56 -16.96 -3.26
CA MET A 175 -6.29 -16.05 -4.14
C MET A 175 -5.95 -16.18 -5.63
N VAL A 176 -5.07 -17.12 -6.02
CA VAL A 176 -4.80 -17.39 -7.44
C VAL A 176 -6.11 -17.68 -8.19
N GLY A 177 -6.36 -16.94 -9.28
CA GLY A 177 -7.58 -17.06 -10.09
C GLY A 177 -8.85 -16.52 -9.43
N LYS A 178 -8.73 -15.79 -8.32
CA LYS A 178 -9.84 -15.11 -7.62
C LYS A 178 -9.56 -13.60 -7.57
N PRO A 179 -10.55 -12.76 -7.23
CA PRO A 179 -10.29 -11.38 -6.86
C PRO A 179 -9.27 -11.32 -5.72
N VAL A 180 -8.20 -10.57 -5.93
CA VAL A 180 -7.08 -10.46 -5.01
C VAL A 180 -7.28 -9.24 -4.13
N TYR A 181 -7.19 -9.43 -2.82
CA TYR A 181 -7.26 -8.34 -1.85
C TYR A 181 -5.98 -8.30 -1.01
N TYR A 182 -5.49 -7.11 -0.74
CA TYR A 182 -4.48 -6.93 0.29
C TYR A 182 -5.09 -7.17 1.67
N PRO A 183 -4.27 -7.57 2.67
CA PRO A 183 -4.66 -7.44 4.06
C PRO A 183 -5.14 -6.02 4.34
N GLU A 184 -6.14 -5.88 5.21
CA GLU A 184 -6.69 -4.57 5.59
C GLU A 184 -5.56 -3.62 6.01
N LEU A 185 -5.58 -2.42 5.44
CA LEU A 185 -4.57 -1.39 5.66
C LEU A 185 -5.16 -0.31 6.54
N ASN A 186 -4.34 0.22 7.45
CA ASN A 186 -4.69 1.38 8.26
C ASN A 186 -3.80 2.53 7.84
N VAL A 187 -4.42 3.66 7.54
CA VAL A 187 -3.75 4.93 7.24
C VAL A 187 -4.29 6.01 8.17
N THR A 188 -3.47 6.99 8.50
CA THR A 188 -3.92 8.11 9.33
C THR A 188 -4.00 9.38 8.50
N ALA A 189 -5.17 10.01 8.48
CA ALA A 189 -5.35 11.35 7.92
C ALA A 189 -5.02 12.38 9.00
N ILE A 190 -4.11 13.30 8.67
CA ILE A 190 -3.60 14.34 9.57
C ILE A 190 -4.08 15.68 9.08
N PHE A 191 -4.73 16.46 9.95
CA PHE A 191 -5.29 17.76 9.61
C PHE A 191 -4.66 18.85 10.47
N ASN A 192 -4.23 19.92 9.82
CA ASN A 192 -3.87 21.16 10.50
C ASN A 192 -5.15 21.91 10.90
N PRO A 193 -5.44 22.10 12.21
CA PRO A 193 -6.67 22.78 12.61
C PRO A 193 -6.70 24.26 12.22
N ASN A 194 -5.55 24.87 11.92
CA ASN A 194 -5.46 26.27 11.49
C ASN A 194 -5.65 26.43 9.98
N ASN A 195 -5.51 25.34 9.21
CA ASN A 195 -5.75 25.31 7.78
C ASN A 195 -6.41 23.98 7.41
N PRO A 196 -7.75 23.87 7.42
CA PRO A 196 -8.44 22.60 7.19
C PRO A 196 -8.26 22.01 5.77
N ASN A 197 -7.68 22.76 4.84
CA ASN A 197 -7.30 22.27 3.51
C ASN A 197 -5.89 21.67 3.48
N ASP A 198 -5.12 21.86 4.55
CA ASP A 198 -3.79 21.30 4.74
C ASP A 198 -3.94 19.98 5.50
N PHE A 199 -4.07 18.91 4.74
CA PHE A 199 -4.13 17.55 5.24
C PHE A 199 -3.33 16.61 4.35
N TYR A 200 -2.88 15.49 4.92
CA TYR A 200 -2.19 14.43 4.19
C TYR A 200 -2.47 13.08 4.84
N LEU A 201 -2.16 12.01 4.13
CA LEU A 201 -2.18 10.65 4.67
C LEU A 201 -0.78 10.22 5.12
N ASP A 202 -0.70 9.74 6.36
CA ASP A 202 0.47 9.08 6.89
C ASP A 202 0.18 7.57 7.05
N PRO A 203 0.75 6.71 6.20
CA PRO A 203 0.61 5.25 6.30
C PRO A 203 1.56 4.63 7.33
N SER A 204 2.53 5.40 7.87
CA SER A 204 3.46 4.94 8.91
C SER A 204 2.84 5.02 10.31
N MET A 205 1.85 5.88 10.48
CA MET A 205 1.06 6.01 11.69
C MET A 205 -0.29 5.31 11.53
N SER A 206 -0.67 4.51 12.52
CA SER A 206 -1.96 3.82 12.53
C SER A 206 -2.75 4.16 13.79
N ILE A 207 -3.79 4.98 13.65
CA ILE A 207 -4.81 5.17 14.68
C ILE A 207 -5.88 4.09 14.49
N GLY A 208 -5.84 3.05 15.32
CA GLY A 208 -6.84 1.98 15.32
C GLY A 208 -7.98 2.21 16.31
N PRO A 209 -8.87 1.21 16.51
CA PRO A 209 -9.83 1.22 17.61
C PRO A 209 -9.09 1.37 18.95
N ILE A 210 -9.67 2.17 19.85
CA ILE A 210 -9.10 2.55 21.16
C ILE A 210 -8.42 1.35 21.83
N GLY A 211 -7.11 1.45 22.10
CA GLY A 211 -6.29 0.38 22.67
C GLY A 211 -5.24 -0.22 21.71
N SER A 212 -5.22 0.22 20.45
CA SER A 212 -4.28 -0.27 19.42
C SER A 212 -3.39 0.88 18.91
N LEU A 213 -2.47 1.37 19.75
CA LEU A 213 -1.32 2.14 19.25
C LEU A 213 -0.23 1.12 18.92
N LYS A 214 0.13 1.01 17.64
CA LYS A 214 1.30 0.26 17.18
C LYS A 214 2.29 1.22 16.56
#